data_AF-A0A6P7HJ67-F1
#
_entry.id   AF-A0A6P7HJ67-F1
#
_cell.length_a   1.000
_cell.length_b   1.000
_cell.length_c   1.000
_cell.angle_alpha   90.00
_cell.angle_beta   90.00
_cell.angle_gamma   90.00
#
_symmetry.space_group_name_H-M   'P 1'
#
loop_
_entity.id
_entity.type
_entity.pdbx_description
1 polymer ?
#
loop_
_entity_poly.entity_id
_entity_poly.type
_entity_poly.pdbx_seq_one_letter_code
_entity_poly.pdbx_strand_id
1 'polypeptide(L)'
;MADKEKRRSAVPPPGMPAGKATKSDGDREFLSQAGVGELLRGAILKMVEARSDDPIGFLADHFCNLASVTDTGTAGCSSGCGEEEQQLNGGTMCAGAQEQQLLNRALWHLRLAHHSQRSAFSNNVRVAYDLLNLTTPRENVGDAPEGPDGSSADSPTEGVEGGGGVSGSLYTHTLQCLCSEGGVPASTSAPLLRCLHCHNHEAVPYDVFRYGVLTCAVFSDYIRQAQRLYAEVCSPDAGPASRALGLAVLGTLKEALETSQGCDANCCVNANNKACLEANVKAIRYLEASAKISPYKLAHVMVGGQTQGPGGNMDAKEFENEAAELFIARVKVVS
;
A
#
# COMPACT_ATOMS: atom_id res chain seq x y z
N MET A 1 -61.60 30.95 37.91
CA MET A 1 -62.24 30.40 39.12
C MET A 1 -63.06 29.19 38.72
N ALA A 2 -63.03 28.14 39.56
CA ALA A 2 -63.70 26.82 39.43
C ALA A 2 -63.11 25.90 38.33
N ASP A 3 -62.91 24.59 38.50
CA ASP A 3 -63.61 23.58 39.32
C ASP A 3 -62.68 22.35 39.61
N LYS A 4 -62.76 21.80 40.84
CA LYS A 4 -62.71 20.37 41.31
C LYS A 4 -61.66 19.37 40.78
N GLU A 5 -61.35 18.25 41.44
CA GLU A 5 -61.40 17.72 42.81
C GLU A 5 -60.72 16.33 42.73
N LYS A 6 -59.97 16.02 43.77
CA LYS A 6 -59.14 14.83 44.07
C LYS A 6 -59.88 13.48 44.03
N ARG A 7 -59.37 12.44 43.31
CA ARG A 7 -59.49 11.01 43.72
C ARG A 7 -58.39 10.07 43.17
N ARG A 8 -57.67 9.50 44.15
CA ARG A 8 -57.12 8.13 44.31
C ARG A 8 -56.13 7.51 43.31
N SER A 9 -55.01 7.13 43.94
CA SER A 9 -54.04 6.07 43.62
C SER A 9 -54.67 4.76 43.11
N ALA A 10 -54.09 4.22 42.05
CA ALA A 10 -54.25 2.83 41.64
C ALA A 10 -52.85 2.19 41.50
N VAL A 11 -52.61 1.18 42.32
CA VAL A 11 -51.48 0.25 42.27
C VAL A 11 -51.64 -0.65 41.05
N PRO A 12 -50.60 -0.88 40.21
CA PRO A 12 -50.68 -1.87 39.16
C PRO A 12 -50.53 -3.30 39.74
N PRO A 13 -51.26 -4.30 39.20
CA PRO A 13 -51.24 -5.67 39.70
C PRO A 13 -49.91 -6.38 39.41
N PRO A 14 -49.52 -7.39 40.21
CA PRO A 14 -48.29 -8.15 40.00
C PRO A 14 -48.52 -9.22 38.93
N GLY A 15 -47.60 -9.30 37.98
CA GLY A 15 -47.52 -10.41 37.02
C GLY A 15 -47.71 -9.99 35.57
N MET A 16 -46.66 -9.41 34.98
CA MET A 16 -46.37 -9.57 33.55
C MET A 16 -44.84 -9.67 33.41
N PRO A 17 -44.31 -10.75 32.81
CA PRO A 17 -42.87 -10.93 32.68
C PRO A 17 -42.31 -9.91 31.69
N ALA A 18 -41.16 -9.34 32.05
CA ALA A 18 -40.24 -8.74 31.12
C ALA A 18 -40.02 -9.72 29.95
N GLY A 19 -40.27 -9.31 28.71
CA GLY A 19 -40.27 -10.29 27.63
C GLY A 19 -40.54 -9.72 26.25
N LYS A 20 -39.66 -8.82 25.78
CA LYS A 20 -39.36 -8.68 24.36
C LYS A 20 -37.96 -8.10 24.16
N ALA A 21 -36.98 -8.80 24.73
CA ALA A 21 -35.56 -8.62 24.45
C ALA A 21 -34.92 -9.91 23.89
N THR A 22 -35.73 -10.89 23.46
CA THR A 22 -35.24 -12.26 23.22
C THR A 22 -34.66 -12.50 21.82
N LYS A 23 -34.86 -11.58 20.87
CA LYS A 23 -34.32 -11.74 19.50
C LYS A 23 -32.93 -11.09 19.35
N SER A 24 -32.73 -9.93 19.94
CA SER A 24 -31.44 -9.21 19.89
C SER A 24 -30.35 -9.89 20.70
N ASP A 25 -30.70 -10.60 21.78
CA ASP A 25 -29.71 -11.33 22.59
C ASP A 25 -29.16 -12.53 21.81
N GLY A 26 -30.03 -13.27 21.12
CA GLY A 26 -29.65 -14.37 20.24
C GLY A 26 -28.80 -13.94 19.05
N ASP A 27 -29.17 -12.83 18.38
CA ASP A 27 -28.38 -12.29 17.26
C ASP A 27 -26.99 -11.82 17.75
N ARG A 28 -26.91 -11.19 18.92
CA ARG A 28 -25.65 -10.71 19.49
C ARG A 28 -24.75 -11.86 19.94
N GLU A 29 -25.31 -12.89 20.56
CA GLU A 29 -24.60 -14.12 20.94
C GLU A 29 -24.10 -14.87 19.72
N PHE A 30 -24.93 -14.99 18.68
CA PHE A 30 -24.54 -15.60 17.40
C PHE A 30 -23.36 -14.86 16.77
N LEU A 31 -23.41 -13.52 16.66
CA LEU A 31 -22.30 -12.72 16.11
C LEU A 31 -21.03 -12.82 16.97
N SER A 32 -21.20 -12.94 18.29
CA SER A 32 -20.08 -13.14 19.20
C SER A 32 -19.43 -14.51 19.01
N GLN A 33 -20.23 -15.58 18.89
CA GLN A 33 -19.76 -16.94 18.61
C GLN A 33 -19.14 -17.06 17.22
N ALA A 34 -19.66 -16.34 16.22
CA ALA A 34 -19.10 -16.26 14.88
C ALA A 34 -17.79 -15.45 14.80
N GLY A 35 -17.30 -14.90 15.93
CA GLY A 35 -16.03 -14.19 16.00
C GLY A 35 -16.03 -12.81 15.32
N VAL A 36 -17.21 -12.26 15.01
CA VAL A 36 -17.35 -10.98 14.29
C VAL A 36 -16.69 -9.83 15.04
N GLY A 37 -16.69 -9.88 16.39
CA GLY A 37 -16.03 -8.88 17.22
C GLY A 37 -14.51 -8.80 17.01
N GLU A 38 -13.83 -9.94 16.90
CA GLU A 38 -12.39 -9.99 16.65
C GLU A 38 -12.06 -9.60 15.21
N LEU A 39 -12.92 -10.00 14.26
CA LEU A 39 -12.82 -9.64 12.86
C LEU A 39 -12.92 -8.11 12.68
N LEU A 40 -13.91 -7.46 13.31
CA LEU A 40 -14.06 -6.00 13.31
C LEU A 40 -12.90 -5.30 14.01
N ARG A 41 -12.45 -5.79 15.17
CA ARG A 41 -11.29 -5.21 15.87
C ARG A 41 -10.04 -5.26 15.02
N GLY A 42 -9.77 -6.38 14.34
CA GLY A 42 -8.64 -6.51 13.42
C GLY A 42 -8.73 -5.54 12.24
N ALA A 43 -9.93 -5.39 11.65
CA ALA A 43 -10.15 -4.45 10.55
C ALA A 43 -9.96 -2.98 10.97
N ILE A 44 -10.48 -2.60 12.14
CA ILE A 44 -10.32 -1.27 12.71
C ILE A 44 -8.85 -0.99 13.06
N LEU A 45 -8.14 -1.96 13.63
CA LEU A 45 -6.72 -1.82 13.94
C LEU A 45 -5.91 -1.55 12.66
N LYS A 46 -6.14 -2.33 11.60
CA LYS A 46 -5.50 -2.09 10.29
C LYS A 46 -5.86 -0.75 9.67
N MET A 47 -7.11 -0.30 9.81
CA MET A 47 -7.53 1.03 9.33
C MET A 47 -6.78 2.15 10.05
N VAL A 48 -6.59 2.02 11.37
CA VAL A 48 -5.85 3.00 12.18
C VAL A 48 -4.36 2.97 11.86
N GLU A 49 -3.77 1.79 11.68
CA GLU A 49 -2.36 1.63 11.27
C GLU A 49 -2.09 2.22 9.89
N ALA A 50 -3.03 2.05 8.95
CA ALA A 50 -2.96 2.58 7.59
C ALA A 50 -3.16 4.11 7.53
N ARG A 51 -3.75 4.71 8.57
CA ARG A 51 -4.13 6.15 8.61
C ARG A 51 -4.94 6.56 7.37
N SER A 52 -5.93 5.76 7.00
CA SER A 52 -6.72 6.02 5.79
C SER A 52 -7.44 7.38 5.89
N ASP A 53 -7.30 8.20 4.85
CA ASP A 53 -8.07 9.44 4.68
C ASP A 53 -9.57 9.14 4.39
N ASP A 54 -9.89 7.91 3.94
CA ASP A 54 -11.25 7.37 3.80
C ASP A 54 -11.39 6.05 4.62
N PRO A 55 -11.86 6.12 5.87
CA PRO A 55 -11.97 4.94 6.73
C PRO A 55 -13.08 3.97 6.28
N ILE A 56 -14.14 4.45 5.64
CA ILE A 56 -15.27 3.60 5.24
C ILE A 56 -14.94 2.83 3.96
N GLY A 57 -14.36 3.50 2.96
CA GLY A 57 -13.84 2.83 1.77
C GLY A 57 -12.80 1.77 2.12
N PHE A 58 -11.88 2.09 3.05
CA PHE A 58 -10.88 1.13 3.53
C PHE A 58 -11.50 -0.14 4.12
N LEU A 59 -12.51 -0.01 4.98
CA LEU A 59 -13.17 -1.16 5.60
C LEU A 59 -13.92 -2.00 4.57
N ALA A 60 -14.57 -1.37 3.60
CA ALA A 60 -15.23 -2.08 2.50
C ALA A 60 -14.21 -2.93 1.72
N ASP A 61 -13.09 -2.33 1.31
CA ASP A 61 -12.01 -3.02 0.62
C ASP A 61 -11.40 -4.14 1.49
N HIS A 62 -11.22 -3.90 2.79
CA HIS A 62 -10.70 -4.91 3.73
C HIS A 62 -11.58 -6.16 3.75
N PHE A 63 -12.90 -6.01 3.86
CA PHE A 63 -13.81 -7.17 3.89
C PHE A 63 -13.95 -7.84 2.53
N CYS A 64 -13.96 -7.09 1.42
CA CYS A 64 -13.93 -7.66 0.07
C CYS A 64 -12.69 -8.54 -0.15
N ASN A 65 -11.51 -8.05 0.26
CA ASN A 65 -10.27 -8.82 0.18
C ASN A 65 -10.29 -10.05 1.11
N LEU A 66 -10.86 -9.94 2.31
CA LEU A 66 -10.97 -11.05 3.25
C LEU A 66 -11.88 -12.17 2.71
N ALA A 67 -13.03 -11.81 2.16
CA ALA A 67 -13.97 -12.75 1.52
C ALA A 67 -13.35 -13.44 0.30
N SER A 68 -12.53 -12.72 -0.46
CA SER A 68 -11.83 -13.29 -1.63
C SER A 68 -10.80 -14.37 -1.27
N VAL A 69 -10.35 -14.43 -0.01
CA VAL A 69 -9.41 -15.47 0.48
C VAL A 69 -10.14 -16.79 0.71
N THR A 70 -11.34 -16.73 1.28
CA THR A 70 -12.09 -17.91 1.70
C THR A 70 -12.59 -18.75 0.52
N ASP A 71 -12.82 -18.13 -0.64
CA ASP A 71 -13.25 -18.82 -1.86
C ASP A 71 -12.12 -19.59 -2.55
N THR A 72 -10.86 -19.17 -2.37
CA THR A 72 -9.68 -19.84 -2.94
C THR A 72 -9.15 -21.00 -2.09
N GLY A 73 -9.60 -21.12 -0.83
CA GLY A 73 -8.99 -21.99 0.17
C GLY A 73 -9.82 -23.20 0.62
N THR A 74 -11.02 -23.41 0.08
CA THR A 74 -11.96 -24.41 0.64
C THR A 74 -12.64 -25.25 -0.44
N ALA A 75 -11.87 -25.81 -1.36
CA ALA A 75 -12.32 -26.93 -2.20
C ALA A 75 -11.90 -28.26 -1.56
N GLY A 76 -12.51 -28.59 -0.42
CA GLY A 76 -12.27 -29.86 0.28
C GLY A 76 -13.21 -30.08 1.45
N CYS A 77 -14.19 -30.97 1.24
CA CYS A 77 -15.13 -31.56 2.22
C CYS A 77 -16.21 -30.58 2.77
N SER A 78 -17.52 -30.88 2.83
CA SER A 78 -18.26 -32.15 2.82
C SER A 78 -19.76 -31.92 2.52
N SER A 79 -20.38 -32.87 1.81
CA SER A 79 -21.73 -33.49 2.02
C SER A 79 -22.99 -32.58 2.06
N GLY A 80 -24.08 -32.79 1.33
CA GLY A 80 -24.53 -33.83 0.40
C GLY A 80 -26.01 -33.59 0.00
N CYS A 81 -26.45 -34.33 -1.04
CA CYS A 81 -27.84 -34.68 -1.41
C CYS A 81 -28.68 -33.67 -2.21
N GLY A 82 -28.83 -33.95 -3.51
CA GLY A 82 -29.90 -33.40 -4.37
C GLY A 82 -29.53 -33.40 -5.84
N GLU A 83 -29.73 -34.53 -6.53
CA GLU A 83 -29.56 -34.65 -7.99
C GLU A 83 -30.72 -33.96 -8.71
N GLU A 84 -30.49 -32.77 -9.28
CA GLU A 84 -31.20 -32.32 -10.48
C GLU A 84 -30.22 -31.58 -11.40
N GLU A 85 -30.22 -31.99 -12.65
CA GLU A 85 -29.26 -31.64 -13.70
C GLU A 85 -29.22 -30.13 -13.98
N GLN A 86 -28.09 -29.49 -13.64
CA GLN A 86 -27.66 -28.28 -14.34
C GLN A 86 -26.17 -28.38 -14.66
N GLN A 87 -25.92 -28.76 -15.91
CA GLN A 87 -24.61 -28.92 -16.52
C GLN A 87 -23.77 -27.63 -16.43
N LEU A 88 -22.58 -27.80 -15.84
CA LEU A 88 -21.30 -27.30 -16.35
C LEU A 88 -21.16 -25.78 -16.55
N ASN A 89 -20.98 -25.07 -15.44
CA ASN A 89 -20.13 -23.87 -15.40
C ASN A 89 -19.64 -23.61 -13.96
N GLY A 90 -18.92 -24.59 -13.41
CA GLY A 90 -18.00 -24.33 -12.30
C GLY A 90 -16.82 -23.57 -12.88
N GLY A 91 -16.94 -22.24 -12.96
CA GLY A 91 -16.01 -21.38 -13.67
C GLY A 91 -14.59 -21.55 -13.20
N THR A 92 -13.76 -22.23 -14.00
CA THR A 92 -12.33 -21.97 -14.03
C THR A 92 -12.18 -20.47 -14.22
N MET A 93 -11.81 -19.75 -13.16
CA MET A 93 -11.47 -18.34 -13.27
C MET A 93 -10.47 -18.23 -14.42
N CYS A 94 -10.80 -17.42 -15.43
CA CYS A 94 -9.87 -17.16 -16.53
C CYS A 94 -8.54 -16.72 -15.90
N ALA A 95 -7.40 -17.25 -16.36
CA ALA A 95 -6.09 -17.01 -15.72
C ALA A 95 -5.81 -15.52 -15.44
N GLY A 96 -6.29 -14.62 -16.31
CA GLY A 96 -6.19 -13.17 -16.10
C GLY A 96 -7.04 -12.62 -14.94
N ALA A 97 -8.19 -13.21 -14.62
CA ALA A 97 -9.01 -12.81 -13.47
C ALA A 97 -8.34 -13.17 -12.14
N GLN A 98 -7.69 -14.33 -12.07
CA GLN A 98 -6.92 -14.75 -10.90
C GLN A 98 -5.69 -13.86 -10.69
N GLU A 99 -4.96 -13.53 -11.77
CA GLU A 99 -3.83 -12.61 -11.74
C GLU A 99 -4.25 -11.22 -11.23
N GLN A 100 -5.34 -10.67 -11.75
CA GLN A 100 -5.87 -9.38 -11.31
C GLN A 100 -6.29 -9.39 -9.83
N GLN A 101 -6.87 -10.49 -9.35
CA GLN A 101 -7.24 -10.64 -7.94
C GLN A 101 -6.01 -10.66 -7.04
N LEU A 102 -4.97 -11.42 -7.42
CA LEU A 102 -3.70 -11.46 -6.68
C LEU A 102 -3.03 -10.09 -6.64
N LEU A 103 -3.04 -9.36 -7.75
CA LEU A 103 -2.54 -7.99 -7.83
C LEU A 103 -3.31 -7.04 -6.91
N ASN A 104 -4.65 -7.02 -6.98
CA ASN A 104 -5.47 -6.16 -6.13
C ASN A 104 -5.19 -6.42 -4.64
N ARG A 105 -5.02 -7.70 -4.29
CA ARG A 105 -4.71 -8.13 -2.92
C ARG A 105 -3.30 -7.73 -2.50
N ALA A 106 -2.31 -7.86 -3.39
CA ALA A 106 -0.95 -7.39 -3.15
C ALA A 106 -0.92 -5.89 -2.92
N LEU A 107 -1.57 -5.10 -3.79
CA LEU A 107 -1.70 -3.65 -3.64
C LEU A 107 -2.37 -3.27 -2.31
N TRP A 108 -3.43 -3.99 -1.92
CA TRP A 108 -4.08 -3.78 -0.64
C TRP A 108 -3.10 -3.96 0.53
N HIS A 109 -2.31 -5.04 0.53
CA HIS A 109 -1.27 -5.25 1.56
C HIS A 109 -0.28 -4.08 1.60
N LEU A 110 0.18 -3.59 0.45
CA LEU A 110 1.11 -2.47 0.37
C LEU A 110 0.55 -1.17 0.95
N ARG A 111 -0.77 -0.99 0.95
CA ARG A 111 -1.45 0.20 1.51
C ARG A 111 -1.78 0.09 3.01
N LEU A 112 -1.66 -1.09 3.61
CA LEU A 112 -2.03 -1.30 5.03
C LEU A 112 -1.16 -0.55 6.03
N ALA A 113 0.06 -0.18 5.65
CA ALA A 113 0.97 0.52 6.54
C ALA A 113 1.68 1.64 5.80
N HIS A 114 1.79 2.79 6.45
CA HIS A 114 2.66 3.85 5.96
C HIS A 114 4.11 3.36 5.93
N HIS A 115 4.85 3.68 4.87
CA HIS A 115 6.19 3.17 4.62
C HIS A 115 7.22 3.52 5.74
N SER A 116 6.91 4.51 6.60
CA SER A 116 7.71 4.84 7.79
C SER A 116 7.65 3.79 8.90
N GLN A 117 6.62 2.93 8.92
CA GLN A 117 6.47 1.83 9.87
C GLN A 117 7.29 0.63 9.40
N ARG A 118 8.61 0.69 9.57
CA ARG A 118 9.58 -0.23 8.92
C ARG A 118 9.23 -1.71 9.05
N SER A 119 8.77 -2.18 10.22
CA SER A 119 8.41 -3.59 10.42
C SER A 119 7.12 -3.98 9.72
N ALA A 120 6.02 -3.26 9.98
CA ALA A 120 4.71 -3.52 9.38
C ALA A 120 4.76 -3.41 7.85
N PHE A 121 5.37 -2.34 7.33
CA PHE A 121 5.53 -2.15 5.90
C PHE A 121 6.38 -3.26 5.26
N SER A 122 7.52 -3.63 5.87
CA SER A 122 8.37 -4.69 5.30
C SER A 122 7.66 -6.05 5.27
N ASN A 123 6.86 -6.37 6.28
CA ASN A 123 6.05 -7.59 6.30
C ASN A 123 4.99 -7.55 5.21
N ASN A 124 4.29 -6.43 5.05
CA ASN A 124 3.30 -6.25 3.99
C ASN A 124 3.91 -6.36 2.59
N VAL A 125 5.11 -5.80 2.37
CA VAL A 125 5.85 -5.92 1.11
C VAL A 125 6.24 -7.38 0.83
N ARG A 126 6.63 -8.14 1.86
CA ARG A 126 6.90 -9.58 1.71
C ARG A 126 5.66 -10.34 1.28
N VAL A 127 4.52 -10.13 1.95
CA VAL A 127 3.25 -10.77 1.58
C VAL A 127 2.82 -10.40 0.16
N ALA A 128 2.94 -9.13 -0.23
CA ALA A 128 2.62 -8.66 -1.57
C ALA A 128 3.51 -9.34 -2.63
N TYR A 129 4.82 -9.46 -2.37
CA TYR A 129 5.73 -10.18 -3.25
C TYR A 129 5.33 -11.65 -3.39
N ASP A 130 5.05 -12.33 -2.29
CA ASP A 130 4.69 -13.75 -2.30
C ASP A 130 3.40 -13.97 -3.09
N LEU A 131 2.38 -13.10 -2.93
CA LEU A 131 1.14 -13.16 -3.71
C LEU A 131 1.38 -12.99 -5.21
N LEU A 132 2.22 -12.04 -5.61
CA LEU A 132 2.56 -11.79 -7.01
C LEU A 132 3.50 -12.84 -7.60
N ASN A 133 4.19 -13.60 -6.76
CA ASN A 133 5.05 -14.69 -7.21
C ASN A 133 4.26 -15.98 -7.53
N LEU A 134 3.01 -16.06 -7.09
CA LEU A 134 2.13 -17.20 -7.37
C LEU A 134 1.56 -17.20 -8.80
N THR A 135 1.70 -16.08 -9.53
CA THR A 135 1.15 -15.93 -10.89
C THR A 135 2.06 -16.49 -11.98
N THR A 136 3.36 -16.71 -11.68
CA THR A 136 4.28 -17.28 -12.68
C THR A 136 3.96 -18.76 -12.90
N PRO A 137 3.65 -19.20 -14.13
CA PRO A 137 3.50 -20.62 -14.42
C PRO A 137 4.81 -21.32 -14.08
N ARG A 138 4.79 -22.24 -13.11
CA ARG A 138 5.88 -23.22 -13.00
C ARG A 138 5.84 -24.03 -14.29
N GLU A 139 6.84 -23.87 -15.15
CA GLU A 139 7.11 -24.87 -16.17
C GLU A 139 7.33 -26.19 -15.45
N ASN A 140 6.33 -27.07 -15.49
CA ASN A 140 6.45 -28.45 -15.08
C ASN A 140 7.44 -29.11 -16.03
N VAL A 141 8.73 -29.08 -15.70
CA VAL A 141 9.69 -30.01 -16.27
C VAL A 141 9.38 -31.37 -15.67
N GLY A 142 8.55 -32.15 -16.36
CA GLY A 142 8.15 -33.46 -15.86
C GLY A 142 7.10 -34.14 -16.73
N ASP A 143 7.47 -34.48 -17.97
CA ASP A 143 7.03 -35.74 -18.59
C ASP A 143 8.00 -36.07 -19.75
N ALA A 144 9.12 -36.68 -19.38
CA ALA A 144 9.92 -37.47 -20.31
C ALA A 144 9.69 -38.94 -19.94
N PRO A 145 9.36 -39.83 -20.90
CA PRO A 145 8.99 -41.20 -20.60
C PRO A 145 10.19 -42.00 -20.07
N GLU A 146 9.93 -42.76 -19.01
CA GLU A 146 10.87 -43.66 -18.34
C GLU A 146 11.56 -44.61 -19.32
N GLY A 147 12.89 -44.54 -19.38
CA GLY A 147 13.73 -45.64 -19.83
C GLY A 147 14.30 -46.35 -18.58
N PRO A 148 14.28 -47.69 -18.52
CA PRO A 148 14.89 -48.42 -17.41
C PRO A 148 16.39 -48.55 -17.68
N ASP A 149 17.22 -48.03 -16.78
CA ASP A 149 18.35 -48.76 -16.20
C ASP A 149 19.10 -47.88 -15.19
N GLY A 150 19.33 -48.46 -14.00
CA GLY A 150 19.66 -47.73 -12.79
C GLY A 150 21.13 -47.36 -12.59
N SER A 151 21.37 -46.54 -11.56
CA SER A 151 22.45 -46.73 -10.59
C SER A 151 22.31 -45.70 -9.47
N SER A 152 22.47 -46.18 -8.24
CA SER A 152 22.39 -45.45 -6.98
C SER A 152 23.51 -44.42 -6.82
N ALA A 153 23.16 -43.21 -6.36
CA ALA A 153 24.07 -42.32 -5.64
C ALA A 153 23.31 -41.51 -4.60
N ASP A 154 23.74 -41.65 -3.36
CA ASP A 154 23.25 -41.03 -2.14
C ASP A 154 23.77 -39.59 -2.02
N SER A 155 22.89 -38.61 -1.79
CA SER A 155 23.23 -37.24 -1.32
C SER A 155 21.96 -36.52 -0.85
N PRO A 156 22.02 -35.72 0.24
CA PRO A 156 20.84 -35.11 0.85
C PRO A 156 20.46 -33.83 0.07
N THR A 157 19.35 -33.87 -0.65
CA THR A 157 18.76 -32.68 -1.26
C THR A 157 17.88 -31.97 -0.24
N GLU A 158 18.51 -31.09 0.54
CA GLU A 158 17.83 -29.91 1.07
C GLU A 158 17.24 -29.09 -0.10
N GLY A 159 16.06 -28.53 0.13
CA GLY A 159 15.16 -28.01 -0.90
C GLY A 159 15.83 -27.07 -1.91
N VAL A 160 15.72 -27.42 -3.19
CA VAL A 160 15.92 -26.45 -4.26
C VAL A 160 14.58 -25.77 -4.50
N GLU A 161 14.42 -24.67 -3.79
CA GLU A 161 13.46 -23.60 -4.04
C GLU A 161 13.43 -23.29 -5.55
N GLY A 162 12.34 -23.68 -6.22
CA GLY A 162 12.00 -23.17 -7.54
C GLY A 162 11.64 -21.69 -7.42
N GLY A 163 12.66 -20.85 -7.29
CA GLY A 163 12.60 -19.40 -7.19
C GLY A 163 12.33 -18.78 -8.55
N GLY A 164 11.07 -18.75 -8.95
CA GLY A 164 10.60 -17.70 -9.84
C GLY A 164 10.56 -16.40 -9.04
N GLY A 165 11.00 -15.29 -9.62
CA GLY A 165 10.74 -13.94 -9.11
C GLY A 165 9.41 -13.44 -9.67
N VAL A 166 8.92 -12.31 -9.15
CA VAL A 166 7.72 -11.66 -9.68
C VAL A 166 7.96 -11.28 -11.14
N SER A 167 7.03 -11.58 -12.04
CA SER A 167 7.15 -11.18 -13.45
C SER A 167 7.35 -9.67 -13.57
N GLY A 168 8.29 -9.21 -14.39
CA GLY A 168 8.58 -7.79 -14.58
C GLY A 168 7.38 -6.99 -15.10
N SER A 169 6.45 -7.64 -15.82
CA SER A 169 5.16 -7.03 -16.18
C SER A 169 4.31 -6.69 -14.95
N LEU A 170 4.15 -7.64 -14.01
CA LEU A 170 3.39 -7.45 -12.78
C LEU A 170 4.07 -6.48 -11.82
N TYR A 171 5.40 -6.54 -11.72
CA TYR A 171 6.17 -5.58 -10.96
C TYR A 171 5.98 -4.15 -11.50
N THR A 172 6.16 -3.93 -12.81
CA THR A 172 5.97 -2.62 -13.44
C THR A 172 4.54 -2.12 -13.26
N HIS A 173 3.55 -3.01 -13.41
CA HIS A 173 2.14 -2.66 -13.21
C HIS A 173 1.84 -2.30 -11.75
N THR A 174 2.40 -3.04 -10.79
CA THR A 174 2.30 -2.73 -9.35
C THR A 174 2.85 -1.34 -9.05
N LEU A 175 4.02 -0.98 -9.58
CA LEU A 175 4.61 0.34 -9.37
C LEU A 175 3.76 1.47 -9.97
N GLN A 176 3.16 1.25 -11.14
CA GLN A 176 2.22 2.19 -11.76
C GLN A 176 0.99 2.43 -10.88
N CYS A 177 0.37 1.36 -10.36
CA CYS A 177 -0.76 1.44 -9.45
C CYS A 177 -0.39 2.23 -8.18
N LEU A 178 0.74 1.93 -7.54
CA LEU A 178 1.20 2.65 -6.35
C LEU A 178 1.38 4.15 -6.57
N CYS A 179 1.89 4.55 -7.75
CA CYS A 179 2.03 5.98 -8.08
C CYS A 179 0.66 6.63 -8.34
N SER A 180 -0.17 5.98 -9.15
CA SER A 180 -1.50 6.50 -9.52
C SER A 180 -2.41 6.67 -8.31
N GLU A 181 -2.47 5.65 -7.45
CA GLU A 181 -3.29 5.67 -6.23
C GLU A 181 -2.71 6.58 -5.16
N GLY A 182 -1.39 6.79 -5.18
CA GLY A 182 -0.70 7.81 -4.40
C GLY A 182 -1.02 9.25 -4.84
N GLY A 183 -1.82 9.43 -5.89
CA GLY A 183 -2.20 10.74 -6.43
C GLY A 183 -1.15 11.38 -7.34
N VAL A 184 -0.16 10.61 -7.79
CA VAL A 184 0.88 11.11 -8.70
C VAL A 184 0.41 10.96 -10.15
N PRO A 185 0.37 12.05 -10.95
CA PRO A 185 0.03 11.95 -12.36
C PRO A 185 1.01 11.06 -13.13
N ALA A 186 0.51 10.32 -14.13
CA ALA A 186 1.33 9.40 -14.93
C ALA A 186 2.50 10.10 -15.63
N SER A 187 2.34 11.36 -16.05
CA SER A 187 3.41 12.16 -16.64
C SER A 187 4.55 12.47 -15.66
N THR A 188 4.24 12.55 -14.37
CA THR A 188 5.18 12.85 -13.28
C THR A 188 5.90 11.60 -12.78
N SER A 189 5.20 10.47 -12.73
CA SER A 189 5.79 9.19 -12.31
C SER A 189 6.54 8.47 -13.43
N ALA A 190 6.26 8.75 -14.71
CA ALA A 190 6.91 8.11 -15.85
C ALA A 190 8.45 8.12 -15.80
N PRO A 191 9.14 9.22 -15.47
CA PRO A 191 10.61 9.21 -15.39
C PRO A 191 11.12 8.32 -14.25
N LEU A 192 10.42 8.27 -13.11
CA LEU A 192 10.76 7.36 -12.02
C LEU A 192 10.59 5.90 -12.44
N LEU A 193 9.46 5.57 -13.07
CA LEU A 193 9.17 4.21 -13.51
C LEU A 193 10.16 3.72 -14.56
N ARG A 194 10.70 4.61 -15.40
CA ARG A 194 11.81 4.29 -16.31
C ARG A 194 13.10 3.93 -15.56
N CYS A 195 13.40 4.58 -14.44
CA CYS A 195 14.55 4.22 -13.61
C CYS A 195 14.37 2.88 -12.90
N LEU A 196 13.13 2.48 -12.61
CA LEU A 196 12.81 1.26 -11.88
C LEU A 196 12.37 0.10 -12.79
N HIS A 197 12.42 0.27 -14.12
CA HIS A 197 11.85 -0.66 -15.07
C HIS A 197 12.57 -2.02 -15.08
N CYS A 198 11.78 -3.09 -15.14
CA CYS A 198 12.23 -4.44 -15.47
C CYS A 198 11.51 -4.92 -16.73
N HIS A 199 12.17 -5.76 -17.52
CA HIS A 199 11.56 -6.29 -18.75
C HIS A 199 10.36 -7.19 -18.42
N ASN A 200 9.35 -7.24 -19.29
CA ASN A 200 8.11 -7.97 -19.00
C ASN A 200 8.28 -9.45 -18.62
N HIS A 201 9.34 -10.10 -19.12
CA HIS A 201 9.65 -11.51 -18.89
C HIS A 201 10.72 -11.73 -17.81
N GLU A 202 11.24 -10.65 -17.23
CA GLU A 202 12.27 -10.71 -16.20
C GLU A 202 11.66 -11.23 -14.89
N ALA A 203 12.38 -12.14 -14.21
CA ALA A 203 12.02 -12.59 -12.88
C ALA A 203 12.59 -11.61 -11.84
N VAL A 204 11.76 -10.70 -11.35
CA VAL A 204 12.15 -9.65 -10.42
C VAL A 204 12.35 -10.23 -9.02
N PRO A 205 13.57 -10.16 -8.44
CA PRO A 205 13.82 -10.69 -7.10
C PRO A 205 13.21 -9.79 -6.02
N TYR A 206 13.00 -10.37 -4.83
CA TYR A 206 12.34 -9.69 -3.71
C TYR A 206 12.96 -8.34 -3.34
N ASP A 207 14.27 -8.25 -3.43
CA ASP A 207 15.02 -7.08 -2.99
C ASP A 207 14.87 -5.90 -3.99
N VAL A 208 14.84 -6.19 -5.29
CA VAL A 208 14.47 -5.24 -6.35
C VAL A 208 13.01 -4.81 -6.22
N PHE A 209 12.10 -5.78 -6.05
CA PHE A 209 10.68 -5.49 -5.83
C PHE A 209 10.47 -4.55 -4.65
N ARG A 210 11.08 -4.88 -3.50
CA ARG A 210 11.01 -4.11 -2.27
C ARG A 210 11.57 -2.69 -2.45
N TYR A 211 12.68 -2.56 -3.16
CA TYR A 211 13.27 -1.25 -3.47
C TYR A 211 12.34 -0.40 -4.34
N GLY A 212 11.76 -0.97 -5.40
CA GLY A 212 10.81 -0.28 -6.27
C GLY A 212 9.57 0.18 -5.52
N VAL A 213 8.94 -0.73 -4.76
CA VAL A 213 7.74 -0.44 -3.97
C VAL A 213 7.99 0.66 -2.94
N LEU A 214 9.09 0.57 -2.19
CA LEU A 214 9.46 1.60 -1.21
C LEU A 214 9.69 2.95 -1.91
N THR A 215 10.45 2.96 -3.01
CA THR A 215 10.75 4.19 -3.76
C THR A 215 9.47 4.86 -4.28
N CYS A 216 8.54 4.10 -4.86
CA CYS A 216 7.24 4.62 -5.30
C CYS A 216 6.40 5.15 -4.15
N ALA A 217 6.33 4.44 -3.01
CA ALA A 217 5.58 4.91 -1.84
C ALA A 217 6.14 6.24 -1.30
N VAL A 218 7.47 6.34 -1.15
CA VAL A 218 8.12 7.58 -0.70
C VAL A 218 7.94 8.72 -1.71
N PHE A 219 8.07 8.41 -3.00
CA PHE A 219 7.89 9.40 -4.06
C PHE A 219 6.48 9.98 -4.08
N SER A 220 5.44 9.13 -3.98
CA SER A 220 4.06 9.58 -3.92
C SER A 220 3.80 10.54 -2.75
N ASP A 221 4.32 10.20 -1.57
CA ASP A 221 4.20 11.08 -0.40
C ASP A 221 4.95 12.39 -0.56
N TYR A 222 6.16 12.35 -1.13
CA TYR A 222 6.94 13.54 -1.44
C TYR A 222 6.22 14.47 -2.42
N ILE A 223 5.68 13.93 -3.52
CA ILE A 223 4.94 14.73 -4.52
C ILE A 223 3.68 15.34 -3.89
N ARG A 224 2.93 14.57 -3.10
CA ARG A 224 1.75 15.08 -2.39
C ARG A 224 2.11 16.20 -1.43
N GLN A 225 3.23 16.10 -0.72
CA GLN A 225 3.74 17.18 0.14
C GLN A 225 4.16 18.39 -0.68
N ALA A 226 4.84 18.21 -1.81
CA ALA A 226 5.22 19.30 -2.71
C ALA A 226 3.99 20.04 -3.28
N GLN A 227 2.97 19.31 -3.73
CA GLN A 227 1.69 19.87 -4.20
C GLN A 227 1.00 20.69 -3.11
N ARG A 228 0.94 20.17 -1.87
CA ARG A 228 0.37 20.89 -0.71
C ARG A 228 1.15 22.16 -0.41
N LEU A 229 2.49 22.10 -0.41
CA LEU A 229 3.32 23.28 -0.22
C LEU A 229 3.07 24.34 -1.29
N TYR A 230 2.98 23.94 -2.56
CA TYR A 230 2.68 24.85 -3.65
C TYR A 230 1.29 25.50 -3.50
N ALA A 231 0.29 24.74 -3.05
CA ALA A 231 -1.04 25.26 -2.79
C ALA A 231 -1.06 26.33 -1.68
N GLU A 232 -0.28 26.16 -0.61
CA GLU A 232 -0.13 27.16 0.47
C GLU A 232 0.57 28.44 0.00
N VAL A 233 1.50 28.29 -0.96
CA VAL A 233 2.25 29.41 -1.54
C VAL A 233 1.38 30.21 -2.52
N CYS A 234 0.39 29.58 -3.13
CA CYS A 234 -0.59 30.24 -3.98
C CYS A 234 -1.66 30.92 -3.11
N SER A 235 -1.82 32.23 -3.25
CA SER A 235 -2.98 32.90 -2.67
C SER A 235 -4.23 32.68 -3.53
N PRO A 236 -5.42 32.43 -2.95
CA PRO A 236 -6.67 32.26 -3.69
C PRO A 236 -7.00 33.43 -4.64
N ASP A 237 -6.58 34.64 -4.26
CA ASP A 237 -6.93 35.88 -4.96
C ASP A 237 -5.86 36.37 -5.97
N ALA A 238 -4.59 35.93 -5.87
CA ALA A 238 -3.50 36.42 -6.73
C ALA A 238 -3.05 35.45 -7.84
N GLY A 239 -3.68 34.27 -7.95
CA GLY A 239 -3.35 33.29 -8.98
C GLY A 239 -2.07 32.50 -8.69
N PRO A 240 -1.39 31.96 -9.72
CA PRO A 240 -0.21 31.09 -9.55
C PRO A 240 0.93 31.77 -8.79
N ALA A 241 1.74 30.98 -8.08
CA ALA A 241 2.88 31.49 -7.32
C ALA A 241 3.88 32.23 -8.22
N SER A 242 4.54 33.25 -7.67
CA SER A 242 5.65 33.89 -8.38
C SER A 242 6.76 32.87 -8.60
N ARG A 243 7.40 32.92 -9.77
CA ARG A 243 8.49 32.00 -10.13
C ARG A 243 9.62 32.03 -9.10
N ALA A 244 9.97 33.22 -8.62
CA ALA A 244 10.97 33.43 -7.57
C ALA A 244 10.61 32.66 -6.29
N LEU A 245 9.35 32.72 -5.85
CA LEU A 245 8.87 32.04 -4.66
C LEU A 245 8.83 30.51 -4.85
N GLY A 246 8.36 30.03 -6.00
CA GLY A 246 8.39 28.61 -6.35
C GLY A 246 9.80 28.02 -6.33
N LEU A 247 10.77 28.70 -6.95
CA LEU A 247 12.19 28.31 -6.93
C LEU A 247 12.79 28.33 -5.52
N ALA A 248 12.39 29.27 -4.68
CA ALA A 248 12.88 29.37 -3.30
C ALA A 248 12.39 28.16 -2.46
N VAL A 249 11.15 27.73 -2.65
CA VAL A 249 10.60 26.52 -2.03
C VAL A 249 11.27 25.26 -2.57
N LEU A 250 11.45 25.14 -3.89
CA LEU A 250 12.19 24.04 -4.53
C LEU A 250 13.64 23.96 -4.03
N GLY A 251 14.30 25.09 -3.85
CA GLY A 251 15.64 25.16 -3.26
C GLY A 251 15.67 24.61 -1.83
N THR A 252 14.66 24.92 -1.03
CA THR A 252 14.52 24.39 0.33
C THR A 252 14.29 22.87 0.32
N LEU A 253 13.46 22.36 -0.60
CA LEU A 253 13.25 20.92 -0.81
C LEU A 253 14.55 20.22 -1.22
N LYS A 254 15.31 20.82 -2.16
CA LYS A 254 16.60 20.31 -2.60
C LYS A 254 17.60 20.22 -1.44
N GLU A 255 17.76 21.27 -0.66
CA GLU A 255 18.65 21.28 0.50
C GLU A 255 18.25 20.23 1.55
N ALA A 256 16.95 20.07 1.80
CA ALA A 256 16.44 19.04 2.69
C ALA A 256 16.89 17.65 2.21
N LEU A 257 16.70 17.35 0.92
CA LEU A 257 17.14 16.08 0.32
C LEU A 257 18.67 15.88 0.42
N GLU A 258 19.47 16.95 0.30
CA GLU A 258 20.95 16.91 0.38
C GLU A 258 21.49 16.74 1.82
N THR A 259 20.88 17.38 2.82
CA THR A 259 21.31 17.26 4.23
C THR A 259 21.17 15.84 4.79
N SER A 260 20.39 14.97 4.15
CA SER A 260 20.28 13.55 4.51
C SER A 260 21.47 12.69 4.05
N GLN A 261 22.33 13.22 3.18
CA GLN A 261 23.45 12.48 2.58
C GLN A 261 24.63 12.28 3.55
N GLY A 262 24.71 13.05 4.65
CA GLY A 262 25.88 13.13 5.53
C GLY A 262 25.93 12.21 6.76
N CYS A 263 24.85 11.54 7.18
CA CYS A 263 24.88 10.67 8.36
C CYS A 263 25.24 9.21 8.00
N ASP A 264 26.51 8.89 8.23
CA ASP A 264 27.10 7.61 8.61
C ASP A 264 26.83 6.36 7.74
N ALA A 265 27.87 6.03 6.99
CA ALA A 265 28.16 4.72 6.41
C ALA A 265 28.60 3.67 7.46
N ASN A 266 28.36 3.90 8.76
CA ASN A 266 29.00 3.13 9.86
C ASN A 266 28.11 2.09 10.57
N CYS A 267 26.86 1.85 10.14
CA CYS A 267 25.97 0.92 10.85
C CYS A 267 25.82 -0.48 10.21
N CYS A 268 26.58 -0.82 9.15
CA CYS A 268 26.41 -2.10 8.45
C CYS A 268 27.63 -3.03 8.64
N VAL A 269 27.82 -3.56 9.85
CA VAL A 269 28.75 -4.67 10.11
C VAL A 269 28.00 -6.00 9.96
N ASN A 270 27.70 -6.40 8.72
CA ASN A 270 27.63 -7.82 8.34
C ASN A 270 27.70 -7.97 6.81
N ALA A 271 28.60 -8.81 6.30
CA ALA A 271 29.13 -8.72 4.94
C ALA A 271 28.28 -9.37 3.82
N ASN A 272 27.12 -9.96 4.13
CA ASN A 272 26.44 -10.81 3.15
C ASN A 272 25.27 -10.16 2.38
N ASN A 273 24.96 -8.87 2.61
CA ASN A 273 23.89 -8.18 1.86
C ASN A 273 24.04 -6.64 1.77
N LYS A 274 25.29 -6.19 1.58
CA LYS A 274 25.68 -4.78 1.73
C LYS A 274 25.08 -3.81 0.69
N ALA A 275 24.99 -4.22 -0.58
CA ALA A 275 24.59 -3.31 -1.67
C ALA A 275 23.10 -2.97 -1.68
N CYS A 276 22.23 -3.93 -1.34
CA CYS A 276 20.78 -3.74 -1.31
C CYS A 276 20.32 -3.01 -0.05
N LEU A 277 20.97 -3.26 1.10
CA LEU A 277 20.71 -2.52 2.34
C LEU A 277 21.07 -1.02 2.20
N GLU A 278 22.16 -0.68 1.51
CA GLU A 278 22.55 0.70 1.24
C GLU A 278 21.55 1.47 0.36
N ALA A 279 20.93 0.81 -0.62
CA ALA A 279 19.89 1.43 -1.46
C ALA A 279 18.63 1.75 -0.63
N ASN A 280 18.23 0.82 0.24
CA ASN A 280 17.10 0.96 1.14
C ASN A 280 17.31 2.04 2.21
N VAL A 281 18.55 2.20 2.70
CA VAL A 281 18.91 3.26 3.64
C VAL A 281 18.82 4.65 2.99
N LYS A 282 19.13 4.81 1.70
CA LYS A 282 18.97 6.10 0.99
C LYS A 282 17.50 6.48 0.79
N ALA A 283 16.64 5.54 0.41
CA ALA A 283 15.20 5.79 0.26
C ALA A 283 14.55 6.25 1.59
N ILE A 284 14.94 5.64 2.70
CA ILE A 284 14.45 6.01 4.04
C ILE A 284 14.99 7.38 4.50
N ARG A 285 16.18 7.78 4.05
CA ARG A 285 16.76 9.11 4.34
C ARG A 285 16.02 10.26 3.65
N TYR A 286 15.36 10.04 2.51
CA TYR A 286 14.52 11.07 1.87
C TYR A 286 13.30 11.46 2.70
N LEU A 287 12.82 10.58 3.57
CA LEU A 287 11.75 10.88 4.54
C LEU A 287 12.23 11.67 5.75
N GLU A 288 13.45 11.37 6.20
CA GLU A 288 14.06 12.12 7.30
C GLU A 288 14.47 13.53 6.84
N ALA A 289 14.76 13.71 5.55
CA ALA A 289 14.96 15.00 4.91
C ALA A 289 13.70 15.87 4.91
N SER A 290 12.55 15.35 4.47
CA SER A 290 11.31 16.13 4.41
C SER A 290 10.81 16.54 5.80
N ALA A 291 11.04 15.72 6.83
CA ALA A 291 10.77 16.07 8.23
C ALA A 291 11.68 17.18 8.81
N LYS A 292 12.80 17.51 8.16
CA LYS A 292 13.78 18.53 8.60
C LYS A 292 13.55 19.90 7.95
N ILE A 293 12.54 20.06 7.10
CA ILE A 293 12.14 21.38 6.59
C ILE A 293 11.55 22.16 7.77
N SER A 294 12.38 22.99 8.40
CA SER A 294 11.93 23.87 9.48
C SER A 294 10.97 24.92 8.91
N PRO A 295 9.75 25.07 9.47
CA PRO A 295 8.81 26.11 9.08
C PRO A 295 9.43 27.52 9.08
N TYR A 296 10.36 27.76 10.01
CA TYR A 296 11.08 29.02 10.12
C TYR A 296 12.02 29.27 8.93
N LYS A 297 12.77 28.24 8.49
CA LYS A 297 13.67 28.34 7.34
C LYS A 297 12.88 28.56 6.05
N LEU A 298 11.77 27.85 5.89
CA LEU A 298 10.87 28.02 4.76
C LEU A 298 10.29 29.45 4.72
N ALA A 299 9.75 29.94 5.84
CA ALA A 299 9.20 31.29 5.93
C ALA A 299 10.24 32.38 5.58
N HIS A 300 11.47 32.25 6.08
CA HIS A 300 12.54 33.20 5.78
C HIS A 300 12.89 33.22 4.28
N VAL A 301 12.99 32.05 3.66
CA VAL A 301 13.28 31.92 2.22
C VAL A 301 12.13 32.45 1.36
N MET A 302 10.89 32.26 1.79
CA MET A 302 9.70 32.81 1.12
C MET A 302 9.66 34.34 1.14
N VAL A 303 10.01 34.97 2.27
CA VAL A 303 10.11 36.44 2.36
C VAL A 303 11.18 36.98 1.41
N GLY A 304 12.32 36.30 1.30
CA GLY A 304 13.36 36.65 0.31
C GLY A 304 12.89 36.52 -1.13
N GLY A 305 12.23 35.40 -1.47
CA GLY A 305 11.75 35.11 -2.84
C GLY A 305 10.61 36.02 -3.31
N GLN A 306 9.86 36.65 -2.41
CA GLN A 306 8.86 37.67 -2.77
C GLN A 306 9.50 39.00 -3.23
N THR A 307 10.73 39.27 -2.82
CA THR A 307 11.40 40.56 -3.06
C THR A 307 12.47 40.51 -4.15
N GLN A 308 12.94 39.31 -4.51
CA GLN A 308 14.08 39.17 -5.42
C GLN A 308 14.03 37.84 -6.18
N GLY A 309 13.83 37.88 -7.50
CA GLY A 309 13.97 36.70 -8.37
C GLY A 309 13.47 36.89 -9.81
N PRO A 310 13.54 35.82 -10.63
CA PRO A 310 13.12 35.87 -12.03
C PRO A 310 11.65 36.28 -12.17
N GLY A 311 11.35 37.17 -13.12
CA GLY A 311 9.99 37.59 -13.40
C GLY A 311 9.12 36.45 -13.93
N GLY A 312 7.81 36.55 -13.69
CA GLY A 312 6.79 35.61 -14.14
C GLY A 312 6.27 34.68 -13.05
N ASN A 313 5.35 33.81 -13.46
CA ASN A 313 4.71 32.85 -12.57
C ASN A 313 5.24 31.45 -12.86
N MET A 314 5.15 30.59 -11.86
CA MET A 314 5.33 29.15 -11.99
C MET A 314 3.96 28.53 -11.78
N ASP A 315 3.53 27.62 -12.63
CA ASP A 315 2.27 26.91 -12.43
C ASP A 315 2.46 25.64 -11.58
N ALA A 316 1.34 25.05 -11.12
CA ALA A 316 1.37 23.88 -10.26
C ALA A 316 2.05 22.68 -10.92
N LYS A 317 1.91 22.53 -12.25
CA LYS A 317 2.45 21.39 -12.98
C LYS A 317 3.95 21.54 -13.18
N GLU A 318 4.41 22.75 -13.50
CA GLU A 318 5.82 23.09 -13.58
C GLU A 318 6.50 22.83 -12.24
N PHE A 319 5.94 23.33 -11.13
CA PHE A 319 6.49 23.10 -9.79
C PHE A 319 6.56 21.61 -9.44
N GLU A 320 5.50 20.86 -9.72
CA GLU A 320 5.44 19.41 -9.48
C GLU A 320 6.52 18.65 -10.27
N ASN A 321 6.71 18.98 -11.55
CA ASN A 321 7.72 18.33 -12.39
C ASN A 321 9.14 18.63 -11.88
N GLU A 322 9.45 19.88 -11.55
CA GLU A 322 10.74 20.27 -10.96
C GLU A 322 10.99 19.57 -9.62
N ALA A 323 9.97 19.50 -8.75
CA ALA A 323 10.06 18.76 -7.51
C ALA A 323 10.34 17.27 -7.77
N ALA A 324 9.67 16.66 -8.74
CA ALA A 324 9.86 15.27 -9.13
C ALA A 324 11.29 15.02 -9.63
N GLU A 325 11.83 15.90 -10.48
CA GLU A 325 13.21 15.80 -10.96
C GLU A 325 14.23 15.82 -9.82
N LEU A 326 14.04 16.67 -8.81
CA LEU A 326 14.90 16.69 -7.62
C LEU A 326 14.93 15.33 -6.90
N PHE A 327 13.80 14.65 -6.80
CA PHE A 327 13.73 13.32 -6.20
C PHE A 327 14.39 12.26 -7.11
N ILE A 328 13.99 12.22 -8.38
CA ILE A 328 14.37 11.19 -9.35
C ILE A 328 15.88 11.21 -9.66
N ALA A 329 16.50 12.39 -9.67
CA ALA A 329 17.95 12.55 -9.84
C ALA A 329 18.79 11.77 -8.80
N ARG A 330 18.16 11.26 -7.74
CA ARG A 330 18.82 10.53 -6.65
C ARG A 330 18.42 9.05 -6.58
N VAL A 331 17.49 8.62 -7.42
CA VAL A 331 17.03 7.22 -7.50
C VAL A 331 18.06 6.41 -8.29
N LYS A 332 18.45 5.25 -7.77
CA LYS A 332 19.27 4.30 -8.52
C LYS A 332 18.46 3.69 -9.64
N VAL A 333 19.07 3.59 -10.81
CA VAL A 333 18.53 2.81 -11.93
C VAL A 333 18.64 1.32 -11.58
N VAL A 334 17.53 0.60 -11.75
CA VAL A 334 17.50 -0.86 -11.70
C VAL A 334 17.97 -1.35 -13.08
N SER A 335 18.98 -2.21 -13.12
CA SER A 335 19.55 -2.79 -14.34
C SER A 335 19.88 -4.24 -14.10
#